data_AF-A0A7H1J2R7-F1
#
_entry.id   AF-A0A7H1J2R7-F1
#
_cell.length_a   1.000
_cell.length_b   1.000
_cell.length_c   1.000
_cell.angle_alpha   90.00
_cell.angle_beta   90.00
_cell.angle_gamma   90.00
#
_symmetry.space_group_name_H-M   'P 1'
#
loop_
_entity.id
_entity.type
_entity.pdbx_description
1 polymer ?
#
loop_
_entity_poly.entity_id
_entity_poly.type
_entity_poly.pdbx_seq_one_letter_code
_entity_poly.pdbx_strand_id
1 'polypeptide(L)'
;MKIRLLTEAAYNRIITLKETMSKKDRGYGVIPIKIQNITFAIPFRSNMAHKHGFKTIFHNGVWNGVDYSKAIIITEDDLQPKAFKLRSEAEYQKVTATKFNGNLRST
;
A
#
# COMPACT_ATOMS: atom_id res chain seq x y z
N MET A 1 5.25 -3.39 -11.12
CA MET A 1 4.74 -2.46 -10.09
C MET A 1 5.83 -2.24 -9.05
N LYS A 2 6.05 -1.02 -8.56
CA LYS A 2 7.12 -0.71 -7.60
C LYS A 2 6.54 -0.76 -6.18
N ILE A 3 7.21 -1.40 -5.23
CA ILE A 3 6.86 -1.29 -3.82
C ILE A 3 7.90 -0.42 -3.15
N ARG A 4 7.46 0.54 -2.34
CA ARG A 4 8.29 1.58 -1.75
C ARG A 4 7.97 1.76 -0.27
N LEU A 5 8.90 2.37 0.44
CA LEU A 5 8.66 2.93 1.76
C LEU A 5 8.43 4.43 1.61
N LEU A 6 7.64 5.00 2.51
CA LEU A 6 7.61 6.44 2.70
C LEU A 6 8.91 6.92 3.36
N THR A 7 9.36 8.13 3.03
CA THR A 7 10.39 8.82 3.82
C THR A 7 9.86 9.08 5.23
N GLU A 8 10.77 9.28 6.20
CA GLU A 8 10.37 9.57 7.57
C GLU A 8 9.56 10.87 7.67
N ALA A 9 9.97 11.90 6.91
CA ALA A 9 9.23 13.16 6.82
C ALA A 9 7.81 12.96 6.27
N ALA A 10 7.68 12.20 5.17
CA ALA A 10 6.37 11.88 4.60
C ALA A 10 5.52 11.08 5.58
N TYR A 11 6.08 10.04 6.21
CA TYR A 11 5.40 9.25 7.22
C TYR A 11 4.87 10.12 8.36
N ASN A 12 5.72 10.96 8.95
CA ASN A 12 5.35 11.84 10.07
C ASN A 12 4.26 12.85 9.67
N ARG A 13 4.29 13.37 8.43
CA ARG A 13 3.22 14.23 7.92
C ARG A 13 1.91 13.45 7.76
N ILE A 14 1.98 12.29 7.13
CA ILE A 14 0.83 11.45 6.79
C ILE A 14 0.14 10.93 8.05
N ILE A 15 0.91 10.53 9.08
CA ILE A 15 0.38 9.93 10.31
C ILE A 15 -0.53 10.83 11.13
N THR A 16 -0.49 12.14 10.86
CA THR A 16 -1.37 13.13 11.48
C THR A 16 -2.79 13.12 10.89
N LEU A 17 -2.96 12.53 9.71
CA LEU A 17 -4.25 12.45 9.04
C LEU A 17 -5.12 11.38 9.70
N LYS A 18 -6.36 11.74 10.01
CA LYS A 18 -7.34 10.88 10.69
C LYS A 18 -7.60 9.56 9.94
N GLU A 19 -7.51 9.62 8.62
CA GLU A 19 -7.76 8.50 7.72
C GLU A 19 -6.61 7.49 7.75
N THR A 20 -5.43 7.89 8.19
CA THR A 20 -4.23 7.07 8.19
C THR A 20 -4.14 6.24 9.46
N MET A 21 -3.48 5.09 9.36
CA MET A 21 -3.20 4.27 10.52
C MET A 21 -1.86 4.67 11.09
N SER A 22 -1.70 4.74 12.42
CA SER A 22 -0.40 4.90 13.07
C SER A 22 0.17 3.55 13.50
N LYS A 23 1.25 3.09 12.85
CA LYS A 23 1.99 1.89 13.27
C LYS A 23 3.49 2.12 13.14
N LYS A 24 4.05 2.67 14.22
CA LYS A 24 5.45 3.12 14.36
C LYS A 24 6.50 2.04 14.02
N ASP A 25 6.16 0.76 14.22
CA ASP A 25 7.15 -0.33 14.18
C ASP A 25 7.18 -1.11 12.85
N ARG A 26 6.38 -0.73 11.87
CA ARG A 26 6.34 -1.40 10.57
C ARG A 26 6.47 -0.34 9.49
N GLY A 27 7.56 -0.41 8.71
CA GLY A 27 7.73 0.45 7.55
C GLY A 27 6.46 0.42 6.69
N TYR A 28 5.95 1.60 6.33
CA TYR A 28 4.77 1.75 5.49
C TYR A 28 5.11 1.35 4.08
N GLY A 29 5.13 0.05 3.83
CA GLY A 29 5.14 -0.50 2.50
C GLY A 29 3.93 0.05 1.77
N VAL A 30 4.17 0.74 0.66
CA VAL A 30 3.14 1.30 -0.20
C VAL A 30 3.34 0.90 -1.64
N ILE A 31 2.24 0.83 -2.37
CA ILE A 31 2.22 0.77 -3.83
C ILE A 31 1.88 2.17 -4.34
N PRO A 32 2.83 2.90 -4.94
CA PRO A 32 2.55 4.13 -5.66
C PRO A 32 1.86 3.79 -6.99
N ILE A 33 0.71 4.41 -7.23
CA ILE A 33 -0.07 4.32 -8.47
C ILE A 33 -0.39 5.73 -8.95
N LYS A 34 -0.12 6.03 -10.22
CA LYS A 34 -0.40 7.33 -10.82
C LYS A 34 -1.72 7.28 -11.60
N ILE A 35 -2.68 8.13 -11.26
CA ILE A 35 -3.98 8.26 -11.92
C ILE A 35 -4.20 9.75 -12.21
N GLN A 36 -4.43 10.12 -13.48
CA GLN A 36 -4.66 11.53 -13.88
C GLN A 36 -3.64 12.51 -13.27
N ASN A 37 -2.36 12.15 -13.36
CA ASN A 37 -1.21 12.90 -12.81
C ASN A 37 -1.10 12.98 -11.28
N ILE A 38 -2.02 12.39 -10.52
CA ILE A 38 -1.94 12.29 -9.07
C ILE A 38 -1.33 10.95 -8.68
N THR A 39 -0.30 10.97 -7.83
CA THR A 39 0.30 9.74 -7.29
C THR A 39 -0.36 9.38 -5.97
N PHE A 40 -0.95 8.20 -5.93
CA PHE A 40 -1.55 7.62 -4.73
C PHE A 40 -0.62 6.56 -4.16
N ALA A 41 -0.33 6.63 -2.86
CA ALA A 41 0.33 5.56 -2.12
C ALA A 41 -0.74 4.68 -1.47
N ILE A 42 -0.81 3.42 -1.89
CA ILE A 42 -1.76 2.47 -1.30
C ILE A 42 -1.03 1.58 -0.29
N PRO A 43 -1.41 1.60 1.00
CA PRO A 43 -0.66 0.90 2.04
C PRO A 43 -0.94 -0.60 2.09
N PHE A 44 0.10 -1.35 2.47
CA PHE A 44 -0.04 -2.74 2.88
C PHE A 44 -0.59 -2.88 4.30
N ARG A 45 -1.42 -3.89 4.53
CA ARG A 45 -2.05 -4.19 5.82
C ARG A 45 -1.95 -5.69 6.12
N SER A 46 -1.57 -6.03 7.36
CA SER A 46 -1.43 -7.42 7.81
C SER A 46 -2.69 -8.00 8.48
N ASN A 47 -3.79 -7.26 8.43
CA ASN A 47 -5.09 -7.67 8.95
C ASN A 47 -6.15 -6.84 8.23
N MET A 48 -6.58 -7.36 7.08
CA MET A 48 -7.55 -6.77 6.19
C MET A 48 -8.84 -7.59 6.24
N ALA A 49 -9.69 -7.25 7.22
CA ALA A 49 -11.00 -7.89 7.40
C ALA A 49 -12.06 -7.38 6.40
N HIS A 50 -11.89 -6.16 5.88
CA HIS A 50 -12.85 -5.54 4.97
C HIS A 50 -12.62 -5.89 3.49
N LYS A 51 -13.63 -5.61 2.65
CA LYS A 51 -13.62 -5.84 1.20
C LYS A 51 -12.97 -4.72 0.37
N HIS A 52 -12.70 -3.57 0.97
CA HIS A 52 -12.17 -2.39 0.29
C HIS A 52 -10.65 -2.46 0.04
N GLY A 53 -10.20 -3.46 -0.71
CA GLY A 53 -8.79 -3.70 -0.97
C GLY A 53 -8.55 -4.99 -1.74
N PHE A 54 -7.28 -5.29 -2.00
CA PHE A 54 -6.86 -6.53 -2.64
C PHE A 54 -6.19 -7.47 -1.65
N LYS A 55 -6.81 -8.62 -1.41
CA LYS A 55 -6.31 -9.66 -0.50
C LYS A 55 -5.14 -10.39 -1.15
N THR A 56 -3.99 -10.36 -0.51
CA THR A 56 -2.77 -10.98 -1.02
C THR A 56 -2.64 -12.39 -0.46
N ILE A 57 -2.21 -12.54 0.79
CA ILE A 57 -1.97 -13.83 1.43
C ILE A 57 -2.87 -13.99 2.67
N PHE A 58 -3.30 -15.22 2.93
CA PHE A 58 -3.94 -15.57 4.19
C PHE A 58 -2.88 -16.13 5.13
N HIS A 59 -2.72 -15.55 6.31
CA HIS A 59 -1.69 -15.92 7.27
C HIS A 59 -2.22 -15.73 8.70
N ASN A 60 -2.00 -16.72 9.57
CA ASN A 60 -2.43 -16.70 10.97
C ASN A 60 -3.92 -16.33 11.16
N GLY A 61 -4.79 -16.89 10.34
CA GLY A 61 -6.25 -16.67 10.44
C GLY A 61 -6.73 -15.30 9.92
N VAL A 62 -5.85 -14.46 9.39
CA VAL A 62 -6.21 -13.14 8.84
C VAL A 62 -5.70 -12.96 7.42
N TRP A 63 -6.40 -12.14 6.64
CA TRP A 63 -5.95 -11.73 5.32
C TRP A 63 -4.98 -10.56 5.42
N ASN A 64 -3.85 -10.67 4.73
CA ASN A 64 -3.02 -9.53 4.37
C ASN A 64 -3.51 -8.94 3.04
N GLY A 65 -3.12 -7.71 2.76
CA GLY A 65 -3.42 -7.12 1.47
C GLY A 65 -3.07 -5.66 1.35
N VAL A 66 -3.57 -5.09 0.28
CA VAL A 66 -3.44 -3.68 -0.08
C VAL A 66 -4.78 -3.01 0.19
N ASP A 67 -4.79 -1.94 0.99
CA ASP A 67 -6.02 -1.30 1.48
C ASP A 67 -6.34 -0.02 0.69
N TYR A 68 -7.32 -0.09 -0.19
CA TYR A 68 -7.71 1.05 -1.04
C TYR A 68 -8.37 2.17 -0.25
N SER A 69 -9.05 1.84 0.85
CA SER A 69 -9.72 2.84 1.70
C SER A 69 -8.77 3.72 2.48
N LYS A 70 -7.46 3.39 2.43
CA LYS A 70 -6.37 4.07 3.12
C LYS A 70 -5.35 4.66 2.15
N ALA A 71 -5.68 4.72 0.86
CA ALA A 71 -4.85 5.36 -0.13
C ALA A 71 -4.71 6.87 0.18
N ILE A 72 -3.49 7.39 0.00
CA ILE A 72 -3.13 8.78 0.29
C ILE A 72 -2.42 9.39 -0.90
N ILE A 73 -2.56 10.70 -1.09
CA ILE A 73 -1.85 11.43 -2.14
C ILE A 73 -0.43 11.72 -1.67
N ILE A 74 0.54 11.45 -2.55
CA ILE A 74 1.96 11.66 -2.31
C ILE A 74 2.64 12.28 -3.52
N THR A 75 3.85 12.78 -3.32
CA THR A 75 4.80 13.07 -4.41
C THR A 75 5.86 11.97 -4.51
N GLU A 76 6.67 11.96 -5.57
CA GLU A 76 7.78 11.00 -5.67
C GLU A 76 8.84 11.21 -4.58
N ASP A 77 9.01 12.45 -4.09
CA ASP A 77 9.95 12.78 -3.00
C ASP A 77 9.52 12.22 -1.64
N ASP A 78 8.24 11.86 -1.51
CA ASP A 78 7.73 11.16 -0.33
C ASP A 78 8.17 9.69 -0.29
N LEU A 79 8.75 9.15 -1.37
CA LEU A 79 9.15 7.75 -1.48
C LEU A 79 10.66 7.59 -1.23
N GLN A 80 11.01 6.61 -0.40
CA GLN A 80 12.40 6.17 -0.32
C GLN A 80 12.84 5.56 -1.66
N PRO A 81 14.07 5.85 -2.13
CA PRO A 81 14.58 5.30 -3.39
C PRO A 81 14.74 3.76 -3.33
N LYS A 82 14.94 3.22 -2.12
CA LYS A 82 15.10 1.78 -1.89
C LYS A 82 13.78 1.04 -2.06
N ALA A 83 13.81 -0.08 -2.76
CA ALA A 83 12.67 -0.98 -2.86
C ALA A 83 12.32 -1.57 -1.48
N PHE A 84 11.04 -1.62 -1.16
CA PHE A 84 10.58 -2.32 0.04
C PHE A 84 10.49 -3.82 -0.23
N LYS A 85 11.14 -4.62 0.61
CA LYS A 85 11.04 -6.08 0.55
C LYS A 85 9.84 -6.51 1.40
N LEU A 86 8.83 -7.07 0.75
CA LEU A 86 7.71 -7.71 1.44
C LEU A 86 8.21 -8.92 2.25
N ARG A 87 7.46 -9.27 3.30
CA ARG A 87 7.81 -10.37 4.21
C ARG A 87 7.82 -11.73 3.50
N SER A 88 7.01 -11.88 2.45
CA SER A 88 6.86 -13.13 1.70
C SER A 88 7.08 -12.89 0.21
N GLU A 89 7.92 -13.72 -0.41
CA GLU A 89 8.13 -13.71 -1.85
C GLU A 89 6.83 -14.06 -2.60
N ALA A 90 6.04 -15.00 -2.08
CA ALA A 90 4.74 -15.34 -2.66
C ALA A 90 3.76 -14.15 -2.64
N GLU A 91 3.81 -13.31 -1.60
CA GLU A 91 3.02 -12.07 -1.54
C GLU A 91 3.50 -11.06 -2.60
N TYR A 92 4.81 -10.91 -2.73
CA TYR A 92 5.40 -10.06 -3.76
C TYR A 92 4.99 -10.49 -5.17
N GLN A 93 5.13 -11.78 -5.50
CA GLN A 93 4.77 -12.31 -6.81
C GLN A 93 3.28 -12.14 -7.11
N LYS A 94 2.41 -12.34 -6.12
CA LYS A 94 0.96 -12.15 -6.30
C LYS A 94 0.62 -10.69 -6.59
N VAL A 95 1.26 -9.75 -5.90
CA VAL A 95 1.07 -8.31 -6.09
C VAL A 95 1.61 -7.85 -7.45
N THR A 96 2.76 -8.37 -7.90
CA THR A 96 3.37 -7.97 -9.18
C THR A 96 2.72 -8.64 -10.39
N ALA A 97 2.25 -9.88 -10.26
CA ALA A 97 1.52 -10.60 -11.31
C ALA A 97 0.11 -10.05 -11.53
N THR A 98 -0.50 -9.47 -10.48
CA THR A 98 -1.79 -8.79 -10.62
C THR A 98 -1.59 -7.49 -11.40
N LYS A 99 -2.00 -7.50 -12.68
CA LYS A 99 -2.18 -6.25 -13.43
C LYS A 99 -3.33 -5.50 -12.77
N PHE A 100 -3.02 -4.48 -11.98
CA PHE A 100 -3.97 -3.47 -11.55
C PHE A 100 -4.42 -2.69 -12.79
N ASN A 101 -5.29 -3.30 -13.61
CA ASN A 101 -5.98 -2.62 -14.68
C ASN A 101 -7.00 -1.71 -13.99
N GLY A 102 -6.76 -0.39 -14.03
CA GLY A 102 -7.60 0.64 -13.42
C GLY A 102 -9.04 0.74 -13.97
N ASN A 103 -9.57 -0.30 -14.58
CA ASN A 103 -10.99 -0.44 -14.84
C ASN A 103 -11.66 -0.97 -13.57
N LEU A 104 -11.93 -0.05 -12.64
CA LEU A 104 -13.02 -0.19 -11.69
C LEU A 104 -14.30 -0.42 -12.51
N ARG A 105 -14.67 -1.68 -12.75
CA ARG A 105 -16.01 -2.00 -13.22
C ARG A 105 -16.95 -1.63 -12.08
N SER A 106 -17.70 -0.55 -12.27
CA SER A 106 -18.92 -0.29 -11.53
C SER A 106 -19.87 -1.46 -11.77
N THR A 107 -20.07 -2.26 -10.73
CA THR A 107 -21.27 -3.10 -10.57
C THR A 107 -22.18 -2.41 -9.58
#